data_AF-A0A1Q2CTZ5-F1
#
_entry.id   AF-A0A1Q2CTZ5-F1
#
_cell.length_a   1.000
_cell.length_b   1.000
_cell.length_c   1.000
_cell.angle_alpha   90.00
_cell.angle_beta   90.00
_cell.angle_gamma   90.00
#
_symmetry.space_group_name_H-M   'P 1'
#
loop_
_entity.id
_entity.type
_entity.pdbx_description
1 polymer ?
#
loop_
_entity_poly.entity_id
_entity_poly.type
_entity_poly.pdbx_seq_one_letter_code
_entity_poly.pdbx_strand_id
1 'polypeptide(L)'
;MSNSQWPGNQNNSPWASQDPNWKPTDFHDAQGRDPRTPFGQQPQQPQQSYQDLEPPKRPSSTLFIVLGAVLVVALIVIGMQFLGGPDGEATATPTPSAQSEVEPSPERTGNWIPFEGNGDGTFEIVSYSWADDELTARIRVDVKEGEYSFTVFAFANETRASYDPLDPSGFTVRAGEPYETTVTFLMPNADSTIVLATPSGRTALNALPVKAG
;
A
#
# COMPACT_ATOMS: atom_id res chain seq x y z
N MET A 1 64.59 20.46 -17.76
CA MET A 1 63.81 19.70 -18.75
C MET A 1 64.16 18.23 -18.57
N SER A 2 63.24 17.42 -18.04
CA SER A 2 63.35 15.96 -18.08
C SER A 2 61.96 15.37 -17.92
N ASN A 3 61.50 14.72 -18.98
CA ASN A 3 60.29 13.91 -19.02
C ASN A 3 60.56 12.61 -18.27
N SER A 4 59.83 12.38 -17.18
CA SER A 4 59.72 11.04 -16.58
C SER A 4 58.53 10.35 -17.20
N GLN A 5 58.82 9.52 -18.22
CA GLN A 5 57.93 8.52 -18.79
C GLN A 5 57.37 7.61 -17.70
N TRP A 6 56.05 7.49 -17.63
CA TRP A 6 55.38 6.43 -16.89
C TRP A 6 55.35 5.15 -17.73
N PRO A 7 55.74 4.00 -17.17
CA PRO A 7 55.74 2.73 -17.89
C PRO A 7 54.34 2.11 -17.93
N GLY A 8 53.99 1.55 -19.07
CA GLY A 8 53.06 0.41 -19.16
C GLY A 8 51.57 0.72 -18.98
N ASN A 9 50.94 1.21 -20.05
CA ASN A 9 49.49 1.17 -20.22
C ASN A 9 49.02 -0.28 -20.44
N GLN A 10 48.76 -1.01 -19.36
CA GLN A 10 47.94 -2.23 -19.39
C GLN A 10 46.67 -1.96 -18.60
N ASN A 11 45.77 -1.23 -19.25
CA ASN A 11 44.47 -0.88 -18.70
C ASN A 11 43.54 -2.10 -18.72
N ASN A 12 43.76 -3.04 -17.80
CA ASN A 12 42.88 -4.17 -17.55
C ASN A 12 41.78 -3.76 -16.57
N SER A 13 41.09 -2.65 -16.87
CA SER A 13 39.96 -2.17 -16.08
C SER A 13 38.69 -2.90 -16.52
N PRO A 14 38.04 -3.71 -15.66
CA PRO A 14 36.78 -4.40 -16.01
C PRO A 14 35.61 -3.43 -16.27
N TRP A 15 35.80 -2.15 -15.93
CA TRP A 15 34.85 -1.06 -16.16
C TRP A 15 35.06 -0.33 -17.50
N ALA A 16 36.14 -0.64 -18.23
CA ALA A 16 36.46 -0.02 -19.52
C ALA A 16 36.10 -0.91 -20.73
N SER A 17 35.48 -2.07 -20.48
CA SER A 17 34.98 -2.96 -21.52
C SER A 17 33.74 -2.32 -22.16
N GLN A 18 33.92 -1.63 -23.28
CA GLN A 18 32.79 -1.27 -24.15
C GLN A 18 32.17 -2.57 -24.65
N ASP A 19 30.92 -2.84 -24.30
CA ASP A 19 30.18 -3.98 -24.81
C ASP A 19 30.03 -3.85 -26.34
N PRO A 20 30.57 -4.77 -27.15
CA PRO A 20 30.45 -4.71 -28.61
C PRO A 20 29.01 -4.84 -29.11
N ASN A 21 28.09 -5.31 -28.26
CA ASN A 21 26.66 -5.40 -28.57
C ASN A 21 25.86 -4.17 -28.15
N TRP A 22 26.51 -3.18 -27.53
CA TRP A 22 25.83 -1.94 -27.20
C TRP A 22 25.48 -1.18 -28.48
N LYS A 23 24.18 -1.01 -28.71
CA LYS A 23 23.64 -0.12 -29.75
C LYS A 23 22.94 1.04 -29.04
N PRO A 24 23.21 2.30 -29.43
CA PRO A 24 22.40 3.41 -28.96
C PRO A 24 20.94 3.15 -29.32
N THR A 25 20.02 3.43 -28.40
CA THR A 25 18.60 3.49 -28.73
C THR A 25 18.44 4.65 -29.71
N ASP A 26 18.07 4.36 -30.96
CA ASP A 26 17.73 5.42 -31.90
C ASP A 26 16.49 6.16 -31.37
N PHE A 27 16.69 7.41 -30.94
CA PHE A 27 15.58 8.30 -30.59
C PHE A 27 14.92 8.82 -31.87
N HIS A 28 14.15 7.96 -32.55
CA HIS A 28 13.44 8.32 -33.78
C HIS A 28 12.32 9.36 -33.56
N ASP A 29 11.96 9.66 -32.30
CA ASP A 29 10.85 10.55 -31.97
C ASP A 29 11.27 11.93 -31.46
N ALA A 30 12.58 12.22 -31.35
CA ALA A 30 13.04 13.55 -31.02
C ALA A 30 13.12 14.40 -32.29
N GLN A 31 12.00 15.03 -32.68
CA GLN A 31 12.06 16.14 -33.64
C GLN A 31 13.05 17.17 -33.09
N GLY A 32 14.22 17.27 -33.73
CA GLY A 32 15.28 18.17 -33.30
C GLY A 32 14.74 19.58 -33.17
N ARG A 33 14.95 20.19 -31.99
CA ARG A 33 14.57 21.58 -31.74
C ARG A 33 15.25 22.46 -32.78
N ASP A 34 14.48 23.28 -33.50
CA ASP A 34 15.04 24.21 -34.47
C ASP A 34 16.09 25.11 -33.77
N PRO A 35 17.36 25.09 -34.22
CA PRO A 35 18.45 25.83 -33.58
C PRO A 35 18.26 27.35 -33.61
N ARG A 36 17.30 27.87 -34.37
CA ARG A 36 16.96 29.30 -34.41
C ARG A 36 15.96 29.72 -33.33
N THR A 37 15.40 28.79 -32.58
CA THR A 37 14.38 29.09 -31.55
C THR A 37 15.03 29.21 -30.17
N PRO A 38 15.04 30.40 -29.53
CA PRO A 38 15.63 30.57 -28.21
C PRO A 38 14.93 29.73 -27.14
N PHE A 39 15.67 29.40 -26.08
CA PHE A 39 15.13 28.72 -24.90
C PHE A 39 14.13 29.62 -24.18
N GLY A 40 12.97 29.07 -23.79
CA GLY A 40 11.96 29.79 -23.00
C GLY A 40 10.72 30.32 -23.74
N GLN A 41 10.60 30.16 -25.06
CA GLN A 41 9.32 30.44 -25.73
C GLN A 41 8.39 29.22 -25.63
N GLN A 42 7.21 29.41 -25.04
CA GLN A 42 6.12 28.44 -25.13
C GLN A 42 5.57 28.45 -26.56
N PRO A 43 5.38 27.28 -27.20
CA PRO A 43 4.70 27.21 -28.48
C PRO A 43 3.29 27.81 -28.35
N GLN A 44 2.93 28.72 -29.26
CA GLN A 44 1.57 29.27 -29.31
C GLN A 44 0.59 28.13 -29.54
N GLN A 45 -0.24 27.83 -28.54
CA GLN A 45 -1.31 26.85 -28.69
C GLN A 45 -2.36 27.42 -29.67
N PRO A 46 -2.81 26.64 -30.68
CA PRO A 46 -3.89 27.07 -31.53
C PRO A 46 -5.16 27.30 -30.69
N GLN A 47 -5.83 28.43 -30.92
CA GLN A 47 -7.09 28.74 -30.22
C GLN A 47 -8.13 27.69 -30.58
N GLN A 48 -8.49 26.86 -29.61
CA GLN A 48 -9.53 25.85 -29.78
C GLN A 48 -10.88 26.55 -29.89
N SER A 49 -11.62 26.23 -30.96
CA SER A 49 -12.93 26.78 -31.20
C SER A 49 -13.94 26.15 -30.24
N TYR A 50 -14.94 26.92 -29.78
CA TYR A 50 -15.99 26.43 -28.87
C TYR A 50 -16.79 25.23 -29.41
N GLN A 51 -16.63 24.87 -30.68
CA GLN A 51 -17.29 23.72 -31.32
C GLN A 51 -16.64 22.37 -30.92
N ASP A 52 -15.44 22.37 -30.35
CA ASP A 52 -14.75 21.16 -29.87
C ASP A 52 -15.16 20.75 -28.43
N LEU A 53 -16.08 21.48 -27.79
CA LEU A 53 -16.58 21.20 -26.44
C LEU A 53 -17.88 20.37 -26.43
N GLU A 54 -18.36 19.88 -27.57
CA GLU A 54 -19.52 18.99 -27.58
C GLU A 54 -19.13 17.61 -26.99
N PRO A 55 -19.85 17.13 -25.95
CA PRO A 55 -19.60 15.81 -25.39
C PRO A 55 -19.81 14.75 -26.46
N PRO A 56 -18.91 13.75 -26.58
CA PRO A 56 -19.05 12.73 -27.62
C PRO A 56 -20.38 11.99 -27.44
N LYS A 57 -21.20 11.97 -28.50
CA LYS A 57 -22.44 11.20 -28.55
C LYS A 57 -22.09 9.72 -28.39
N ARG A 58 -22.41 9.15 -27.23
CA ARG A 58 -22.16 7.73 -26.94
C ARG A 58 -22.98 6.87 -27.92
N PRO A 59 -22.35 5.97 -28.71
CA PRO A 59 -23.10 5.08 -29.57
C PRO A 59 -23.96 4.13 -28.71
N SER A 60 -25.21 3.88 -29.12
CA SER A 60 -26.17 3.02 -28.41
C SER A 60 -25.66 1.58 -28.17
N SER A 61 -24.60 1.18 -28.88
CA SER A 61 -23.86 -0.06 -28.68
C SER A 61 -23.26 -0.20 -27.27
N THR A 62 -22.85 0.90 -26.62
CA THR A 62 -22.24 0.85 -25.27
C THR A 62 -23.22 0.30 -24.23
N LEU A 63 -24.52 0.56 -24.39
CA LEU A 63 -25.53 0.08 -23.43
C LEU A 63 -25.74 -1.44 -23.54
N PHE A 64 -25.68 -1.99 -24.76
CA PHE A 64 -25.71 -3.44 -24.98
C PHE A 64 -24.44 -4.15 -24.50
N ILE A 65 -23.27 -3.48 -24.61
CA ILE A 65 -22.00 -3.99 -24.06
C ILE A 65 -22.06 -4.06 -22.53
N VAL A 66 -22.55 -3.00 -21.87
CA VAL A 66 -22.69 -2.98 -20.40
C VAL A 66 -23.68 -4.05 -19.95
N LEU A 67 -24.82 -4.18 -20.62
CA LEU A 67 -25.82 -5.20 -20.28
C LEU A 67 -25.30 -6.62 -20.48
N GLY A 68 -24.55 -6.86 -21.56
CA GLY A 68 -23.88 -8.14 -21.81
C GLY A 68 -22.82 -8.47 -20.75
N ALA A 69 -21.99 -7.50 -20.37
CA ALA A 69 -20.96 -7.68 -19.34
C ALA A 69 -21.57 -8.02 -17.97
N VAL A 70 -22.65 -7.35 -17.58
CA VAL A 70 -23.36 -7.65 -16.32
C VAL A 70 -23.91 -9.08 -16.32
N LEU A 71 -24.49 -9.53 -17.43
CA LEU A 71 -25.03 -10.88 -17.56
C LEU A 71 -23.92 -11.95 -17.46
N VAL A 72 -22.75 -11.69 -18.07
CA VAL A 72 -21.59 -12.60 -18.00
C VAL A 72 -21.04 -12.67 -16.58
N VAL A 73 -20.89 -11.53 -15.88
CA VAL A 73 -20.44 -11.52 -14.47
C VAL A 73 -21.43 -12.26 -13.58
N ALA A 74 -22.74 -12.05 -13.76
CA ALA A 74 -23.76 -12.77 -12.99
C ALA A 74 -23.69 -14.29 -13.20
N LEU A 75 -23.50 -14.76 -14.44
CA LEU A 75 -23.33 -16.18 -14.74
C LEU A 75 -22.04 -16.76 -14.17
N ILE A 76 -20.95 -15.98 -14.14
CA ILE A 76 -19.68 -16.39 -13.53
C ILE A 76 -19.83 -16.51 -12.00
N VAL A 77 -20.49 -15.56 -11.34
CA VAL A 77 -20.73 -15.60 -9.89
C VAL A 77 -21.64 -16.78 -9.51
N ILE A 78 -22.71 -17.02 -10.27
CA ILE A 78 -23.59 -18.18 -10.07
C ILE A 78 -22.84 -19.49 -10.34
N GLY A 79 -21.98 -19.53 -11.36
CA GLY A 79 -21.13 -20.68 -11.66
C GLY A 79 -20.12 -21.00 -10.55
N MET A 80 -19.47 -19.97 -9.98
CA MET A 80 -18.54 -20.12 -8.86
C MET A 80 -19.21 -20.61 -7.57
N GLN A 81 -20.48 -20.27 -7.34
CA GLN A 81 -21.22 -20.72 -6.14
C GLN A 81 -21.65 -22.19 -6.20
N PHE A 82 -21.78 -22.79 -7.39
CA PHE A 82 -22.26 -24.18 -7.56
C PHE A 82 -21.18 -25.18 -8.01
N LEU A 83 -20.08 -24.70 -8.61
CA LEU A 83 -18.92 -25.52 -8.96
C LEU A 83 -17.73 -24.93 -8.22
N GLY A 84 -17.36 -25.55 -7.08
CA GLY A 84 -16.22 -25.13 -6.25
C GLY A 84 -15.03 -24.74 -7.11
N GLY A 85 -14.69 -23.46 -7.06
CA GLY A 85 -13.58 -22.88 -7.82
C GLY A 85 -12.23 -23.35 -7.25
N PRO A 86 -11.25 -23.62 -8.12
CA PRO A 86 -9.96 -24.18 -7.73
C PRO A 86 -9.15 -23.19 -6.91
N ASP A 87 -8.41 -23.73 -5.94
CA ASP A 87 -7.40 -23.07 -5.12
C ASP A 87 -6.43 -22.29 -6.01
N GLY A 88 -6.67 -20.98 -6.09
CA GLY A 88 -5.75 -20.01 -6.66
C GLY A 88 -4.66 -19.72 -5.66
N GLU A 89 -3.66 -20.59 -5.63
CA GLU A 89 -2.40 -20.41 -4.92
C GLU A 89 -1.71 -19.13 -5.40
N ALA A 90 -1.93 -18.03 -4.68
CA ALA A 90 -1.01 -16.91 -4.60
C ALA A 90 -0.53 -16.85 -3.15
N THR A 91 0.45 -17.70 -2.86
CA THR A 91 1.25 -17.67 -1.63
C THR A 91 2.06 -16.37 -1.62
N ALA A 92 1.42 -15.27 -1.27
CA ALA A 92 2.09 -14.13 -0.64
C ALA A 92 1.87 -14.29 0.86
N THR A 93 2.65 -15.20 1.46
CA THR A 93 2.84 -15.20 2.91
C THR A 93 3.40 -13.83 3.27
N PRO A 94 2.71 -12.98 4.06
CA PRO A 94 3.39 -11.83 4.64
C PRO A 94 4.51 -12.41 5.48
N THR A 95 5.76 -12.16 5.11
CA THR A 95 6.89 -12.45 5.99
C THR A 95 6.64 -11.64 7.28
N PRO A 96 6.43 -12.28 8.44
CA PRO A 96 6.45 -11.54 9.68
C PRO A 96 7.85 -10.95 9.83
N SER A 97 7.96 -9.63 9.67
CA SER A 97 9.16 -8.91 10.06
C SER A 97 9.33 -9.11 11.57
N ALA A 98 10.44 -9.75 11.93
CA ALA A 98 11.05 -9.86 13.25
C ALA A 98 10.08 -9.87 14.45
N GLN A 99 9.83 -11.07 14.98
CA GLN A 99 9.38 -11.25 16.35
C GLN A 99 10.53 -10.79 17.28
N SER A 100 10.58 -9.50 17.61
CA SER A 100 11.40 -9.05 18.73
C SER A 100 10.74 -9.55 19.99
N GLU A 101 11.29 -10.62 20.55
CA GLU A 101 11.00 -11.09 21.91
C GLU A 101 11.32 -9.94 22.87
N VAL A 102 10.29 -9.27 23.35
CA VAL A 102 10.41 -8.21 24.35
C VAL A 102 9.98 -8.79 25.69
N GLU A 103 10.79 -8.51 26.70
CA GLU A 103 10.59 -8.89 28.09
C GLU A 103 9.21 -8.44 28.58
N PRO A 104 8.43 -9.29 29.26
CA PRO A 104 7.09 -8.94 29.73
C PRO A 104 7.17 -7.78 30.74
N SER A 105 6.63 -6.63 30.37
CA SER A 105 6.46 -5.50 31.28
C SER A 105 5.29 -5.79 32.24
N PRO A 106 5.46 -5.59 33.56
CA PRO A 106 4.46 -5.95 34.57
C PRO A 106 3.14 -5.15 34.53
N GLU A 107 3.02 -4.17 33.62
CA GLU A 107 1.83 -3.30 33.49
C GLU A 107 0.92 -3.65 32.29
N ARG A 108 1.26 -4.65 31.47
CA ARG A 108 0.48 -5.04 30.30
C ARG A 108 -0.32 -6.31 30.57
N THR A 109 -1.62 -6.26 30.27
CA THR A 109 -2.57 -7.34 30.60
C THR A 109 -3.15 -8.03 29.35
N GLY A 110 -2.95 -7.47 28.16
CA GLY A 110 -3.48 -7.95 26.89
C GLY A 110 -2.45 -8.60 25.96
N ASN A 111 -2.86 -8.81 24.70
CA ASN A 111 -1.98 -9.29 23.63
C ASN A 111 -1.25 -8.09 23.01
N TRP A 112 0.08 -8.10 22.95
CA TRP A 112 0.86 -6.93 22.50
C TRP A 112 2.06 -7.29 21.64
N ILE A 113 2.52 -6.32 20.84
CA ILE A 113 3.66 -6.46 19.95
C ILE A 113 4.37 -5.11 19.77
N PRO A 114 5.72 -5.06 19.77
CA PRO A 114 6.45 -3.84 19.43
C PRO A 114 6.27 -3.48 17.94
N PHE A 115 6.39 -2.21 17.58
CA PHE A 115 6.39 -1.77 16.18
C PHE A 115 7.48 -0.73 15.92
N GLU A 116 7.86 -0.60 14.66
CA GLU A 116 8.84 0.37 14.12
C GLU A 116 8.27 1.03 12.84
N GLY A 117 8.85 2.17 12.43
CA GLY A 117 8.60 2.79 11.12
C GLY A 117 7.82 4.11 11.13
N ASN A 118 7.03 4.38 12.17
CA ASN A 118 6.38 5.68 12.41
C ASN A 118 6.57 6.07 13.88
N GLY A 119 7.85 6.16 14.25
CA GLY A 119 8.29 6.02 15.64
C GLY A 119 8.40 4.55 16.06
N ASP A 120 9.02 4.35 17.21
CA ASP A 120 9.10 3.05 17.87
C ASP A 120 8.09 3.01 19.00
N GLY A 121 7.40 1.88 19.15
CA GLY A 121 6.34 1.79 20.14
C GLY A 121 5.88 0.39 20.46
N THR A 122 4.74 0.31 21.12
CA THR A 122 4.02 -0.95 21.35
C THR A 122 2.56 -0.77 20.99
N PHE A 123 2.02 -1.77 20.30
CA PHE A 123 0.61 -1.92 20.05
C PHE A 123 0.07 -3.07 20.92
N GLU A 124 -1.06 -2.86 21.57
CA GLU A 124 -1.71 -3.84 22.44
C GLU A 124 -3.22 -3.88 22.18
N ILE A 125 -3.79 -5.09 22.13
CA ILE A 125 -5.22 -5.34 22.30
C ILE A 125 -5.43 -5.73 23.76
N VAL A 126 -5.98 -4.80 24.54
CA VAL A 126 -6.24 -4.96 25.98
C VAL A 126 -7.38 -5.96 26.20
N SER A 127 -8.44 -5.85 25.41
CA SER A 127 -9.59 -6.75 25.43
C SER A 127 -10.38 -6.64 24.13
N TYR A 128 -11.15 -7.68 23.78
CA TYR A 128 -12.11 -7.61 22.68
C TYR A 128 -13.33 -8.48 22.97
N SER A 129 -14.44 -8.19 22.28
CA SER A 129 -15.68 -8.96 22.32
C SER A 129 -16.40 -8.90 20.99
N TRP A 130 -17.15 -9.95 20.68
CA TRP A 130 -18.05 -10.01 19.54
C TRP A 130 -19.51 -9.85 19.98
N ALA A 131 -20.28 -9.17 19.15
CA ALA A 131 -21.74 -9.14 19.21
C ALA A 131 -22.28 -9.24 17.78
N ASP A 132 -22.80 -10.41 17.40
CA ASP A 132 -23.19 -10.71 16.01
C ASP A 132 -22.05 -10.38 15.02
N ASP A 133 -22.30 -9.52 14.03
CA ASP A 133 -21.31 -9.05 13.04
C ASP A 133 -20.63 -7.73 13.49
N GLU A 134 -20.36 -7.60 14.79
CA GLU A 134 -19.66 -6.45 15.38
C GLU A 134 -18.51 -6.91 16.28
N LEU A 135 -17.30 -6.44 15.97
CA LEU A 135 -16.11 -6.58 16.80
C LEU A 135 -15.86 -5.28 17.56
N THR A 136 -15.88 -5.33 18.89
CA THR A 136 -15.46 -4.22 19.76
C THR A 136 -14.16 -4.56 20.45
N ALA A 137 -13.11 -3.76 20.23
CA ALA A 137 -11.78 -3.96 20.80
C ALA A 137 -11.31 -2.72 21.56
N ARG A 138 -10.74 -2.93 22.75
CA ARG A 138 -10.01 -1.91 23.51
C ARG A 138 -8.54 -2.03 23.14
N ILE A 139 -8.00 -1.00 22.50
CA ILE A 139 -6.62 -0.94 22.04
C ILE A 139 -5.81 0.05 22.88
N ARG A 140 -4.52 -0.23 23.00
CA ARG A 140 -3.53 0.67 23.60
C ARG A 140 -2.33 0.80 22.68
N VAL A 141 -1.84 2.03 22.52
CA VAL A 141 -0.64 2.34 21.75
C VAL A 141 0.26 3.23 22.60
N ASP A 142 1.51 2.79 22.77
CA ASP A 142 2.58 3.57 23.39
C ASP A 142 3.64 3.90 22.34
N VAL A 143 4.21 5.12 22.37
CA VAL A 143 5.41 5.48 21.60
C VAL A 143 6.57 5.78 22.56
N LYS A 144 7.79 5.37 22.20
CA LYS A 144 8.98 5.53 23.04
C LYS A 144 9.46 6.97 23.09
N GLU A 145 9.43 7.66 21.96
CA GLU A 145 9.91 9.03 21.79
C GLU A 145 8.98 9.81 20.85
N GLY A 146 8.99 11.14 20.93
CA GLY A 146 8.27 12.02 20.01
C GLY A 146 6.74 11.95 20.12
N GLU A 147 6.09 12.33 19.03
CA GLU A 147 4.64 12.34 18.86
C GLU A 147 4.30 11.90 17.44
N TYR A 148 3.41 10.92 17.32
CA TYR A 148 3.08 10.29 16.04
C TYR A 148 1.59 10.05 15.93
N SER A 149 1.08 10.12 14.71
CA SER A 149 -0.32 9.80 14.41
C SER A 149 -0.44 8.43 13.78
N PHE A 150 -1.55 7.75 14.05
CA PHE A 150 -1.83 6.39 13.60
C PHE A 150 -3.30 6.25 13.20
N THR A 151 -3.61 5.15 12.53
CA THR A 151 -4.98 4.66 12.33
C THR A 151 -5.01 3.16 12.53
N VAL A 152 -6.22 2.59 12.62
CA VAL A 152 -6.42 1.14 12.71
C VAL A 152 -7.49 0.68 11.72
N PHE A 153 -7.33 -0.55 11.25
CA PHE A 153 -8.33 -1.27 10.48
C PHE A 153 -8.26 -2.76 10.81
N ALA A 154 -9.28 -3.53 10.48
CA ALA A 154 -9.29 -4.97 10.65
C ALA A 154 -9.34 -5.70 9.31
N PHE A 155 -8.76 -6.90 9.21
CA PHE A 155 -9.04 -7.81 8.11
C PHE A 155 -9.56 -9.16 8.61
N ALA A 156 -10.54 -9.71 7.91
CA ALA A 156 -10.97 -11.08 8.12
C ALA A 156 -9.94 -12.04 7.50
N ASN A 157 -9.42 -12.98 8.27
CA ASN A 157 -8.26 -13.78 7.85
C ASN A 157 -8.59 -14.70 6.67
N GLU A 158 -9.81 -15.24 6.63
CA GLU A 158 -10.26 -16.14 5.57
C GLU A 158 -10.51 -15.41 4.25
N THR A 159 -11.31 -14.34 4.28
CA THR A 159 -11.73 -13.64 3.06
C THR A 159 -10.77 -12.54 2.61
N ARG A 160 -9.84 -12.13 3.50
CA ARG A 160 -8.95 -10.98 3.32
C ARG A 160 -9.69 -9.65 3.11
N ALA A 161 -10.99 -9.61 3.40
CA ALA A 161 -11.77 -8.37 3.37
C ALA A 161 -11.28 -7.43 4.48
N SER A 162 -11.09 -6.16 4.13
CA SER A 162 -10.69 -5.09 5.05
C SER A 162 -11.92 -4.33 5.54
N TYR A 163 -11.91 -3.97 6.82
CA TYR A 163 -12.99 -3.28 7.51
C TYR A 163 -12.41 -2.09 8.29
N ASP A 164 -12.92 -0.90 7.98
CA ASP A 164 -12.61 0.30 8.75
C ASP A 164 -13.45 0.32 10.04
N PRO A 165 -12.94 0.93 11.12
CA PRO A 165 -13.74 1.12 12.32
C PRO A 165 -14.87 2.12 12.05
N LEU A 166 -15.93 2.05 12.87
CA LEU A 166 -17.09 2.96 12.81
C LEU A 166 -16.66 4.44 12.86
N ASP A 167 -15.63 4.74 13.65
CA ASP A 167 -14.92 6.02 13.60
C ASP A 167 -13.53 5.80 12.98
N PRO A 168 -13.35 6.11 11.68
CA PRO A 168 -12.09 5.93 10.97
C PRO A 168 -11.08 7.06 11.23
N SER A 169 -11.36 7.96 12.17
CA SER A 169 -10.43 9.03 12.50
C SER A 169 -9.12 8.45 13.06
N GLY A 170 -8.01 8.96 12.54
CA GLY A 170 -6.70 8.69 13.12
C GLY A 170 -6.56 9.33 14.49
N PHE A 171 -5.63 8.83 15.28
CA PHE A 171 -5.32 9.32 16.63
C PHE A 171 -3.84 9.66 16.75
N THR A 172 -3.50 10.50 17.72
CA THR A 172 -2.12 10.93 17.99
C THR A 172 -1.67 10.40 19.34
N VAL A 173 -0.45 9.89 19.39
CA VAL A 173 0.19 9.34 20.60
C VAL A 173 1.47 10.09 20.85
N ARG A 174 1.67 10.51 22.10
CA ARG A 174 2.88 11.20 22.56
C ARG A 174 3.65 10.32 23.52
N ALA A 175 4.98 10.39 23.47
CA ALA A 175 5.84 9.66 24.39
C ALA A 175 5.53 10.01 25.86
N GLY A 176 5.39 8.99 26.69
CA GLY A 176 4.99 9.12 28.09
C GLY A 176 3.47 9.27 28.31
N GLU A 177 2.68 9.37 27.24
CA GLU A 177 1.22 9.48 27.28
C GLU A 177 0.59 8.36 26.41
N PRO A 178 0.46 7.13 26.95
CA PRO A 178 -0.23 6.03 26.28
C PRO A 178 -1.61 6.44 25.77
N TYR A 179 -1.90 6.14 24.51
CA TYR A 179 -3.23 6.31 23.95
C TYR A 179 -4.01 5.02 24.09
N GLU A 180 -5.18 5.08 24.72
CA GLU A 180 -6.05 3.93 24.92
C GLU A 180 -7.48 4.28 24.57
N THR A 181 -8.12 3.47 23.74
CA THR A 181 -9.49 3.72 23.27
C THR A 181 -10.22 2.43 22.91
N THR A 182 -11.53 2.53 22.73
CA THR A 182 -12.38 1.47 22.17
C THR A 182 -12.63 1.76 20.70
N VAL A 183 -12.38 0.76 19.86
CA VAL A 183 -12.68 0.77 18.43
C VAL A 183 -13.69 -0.33 18.11
N THR A 184 -14.63 -0.03 17.22
CA THR A 184 -15.70 -0.94 16.83
C THR A 184 -15.69 -1.12 15.32
N PHE A 185 -15.76 -2.37 14.85
CA PHE A 185 -15.78 -2.74 13.44
C PHE A 185 -17.07 -3.49 13.13
N LEU A 186 -17.76 -3.10 12.06
CA LEU A 186 -18.87 -3.87 11.51
C LEU A 186 -18.32 -4.89 10.52
N MET A 187 -18.17 -6.13 10.96
CA MET A 187 -17.55 -7.19 10.18
C MET A 187 -18.06 -8.57 10.63
N PRO A 188 -18.08 -9.58 9.75
CA PRO A 188 -18.51 -10.92 10.13
C PRO A 188 -17.71 -11.48 11.30
N ASN A 189 -18.38 -12.19 12.22
CA ASN A 189 -17.69 -12.92 13.28
C ASN A 189 -16.79 -14.01 12.68
N ALA A 190 -15.49 -13.73 12.65
CA ALA A 190 -14.47 -14.58 12.07
C ALA A 190 -13.11 -14.28 12.71
N ASP A 191 -12.19 -15.25 12.62
CA ASP A 191 -10.79 -15.02 12.94
C ASP A 191 -10.27 -13.83 12.11
N SER A 192 -9.78 -12.81 12.82
CA SER A 192 -9.47 -11.52 12.23
C SER A 192 -8.16 -11.00 12.79
N THR A 193 -7.63 -9.95 12.16
CA THR A 193 -6.42 -9.30 12.62
C THR A 193 -6.62 -7.78 12.59
N ILE A 194 -6.35 -7.11 13.71
CA ILE A 194 -6.37 -5.66 13.80
C ILE A 194 -4.99 -5.13 13.46
N VAL A 195 -4.92 -4.20 12.54
CA VAL A 195 -3.67 -3.62 12.01
C VAL A 195 -3.52 -2.20 12.53
N LEU A 196 -2.37 -1.89 13.11
CA LEU A 196 -1.92 -0.53 13.36
C LEU A 196 -1.19 -0.03 12.11
N ALA A 197 -1.56 1.16 11.63
CA ALA A 197 -1.01 1.73 10.40
C ALA A 197 -0.65 3.21 10.55
N THR A 198 0.11 3.72 9.58
CA THR A 198 0.32 5.16 9.41
C THR A 198 -1.01 5.89 9.16
N PRO A 199 -1.12 7.21 9.37
CA PRO A 199 -2.39 7.94 9.25
C PRO A 199 -3.08 7.80 7.89
N SER A 200 -2.30 7.52 6.84
CA SER A 200 -2.83 7.30 5.49
C SER A 200 -3.50 5.93 5.30
N GLY A 201 -3.35 5.00 6.25
CA GLY A 201 -3.75 3.59 6.13
C GLY A 201 -2.89 2.77 5.16
N ARG A 202 -1.95 3.39 4.43
CA ARG A 202 -1.19 2.73 3.35
C ARG A 202 -0.05 1.85 3.82
N THR A 203 0.46 2.10 5.03
CA THR A 203 1.60 1.37 5.59
C THR A 203 1.17 0.76 6.91
N ALA A 204 1.04 -0.56 6.93
CA ALA A 204 0.89 -1.32 8.16
C ALA A 204 2.22 -1.29 8.94
N LEU A 205 2.14 -1.02 10.24
CA LEU A 205 3.27 -1.00 11.16
C LEU A 205 3.38 -2.33 11.90
N ASN A 206 2.26 -2.79 12.46
CA ASN A 206 2.14 -4.14 13.02
C ASN A 206 0.67 -4.55 13.13
N ALA A 207 0.42 -5.79 13.49
CA ALA A 207 -0.93 -6.34 13.55
C ALA A 207 -1.05 -7.41 14.64
N LEU A 208 -2.23 -7.48 15.26
CA LEU A 208 -2.53 -8.41 16.34
C LEU A 208 -3.79 -9.23 16.03
N PRO A 209 -3.74 -10.56 16.20
CA PRO A 209 -4.88 -11.41 15.92
C PRO A 209 -5.97 -11.30 16.99
N VAL A 210 -7.21 -11.44 16.55
CA VAL A 210 -8.40 -11.66 17.38
C VAL A 210 -9.10 -12.93 16.90
N LYS A 211 -9.68 -13.70 17.82
CA LYS A 211 -10.40 -14.92 17.48
C LYS A 211 -11.88 -14.63 17.26
N ALA A 212 -12.51 -15.47 16.45
CA ALA A 212 -13.97 -15.53 16.40
C ALA A 212 -14.55 -15.73 17.81
N GLY A 213 -15.68 -15.08 18.09
CA GLY A 213 -16.38 -15.10 19.38
C GLY A 213 -17.41 -16.20 19.52
#